data_AF-D2KQE1-F1
#
_entry.id   AF-D2KQE1-F1
#
_cell.length_a   1.000
_cell.length_b   1.000
_cell.length_c   1.000
_cell.angle_alpha   90.00
_cell.angle_beta   90.00
_cell.angle_gamma   90.00
#
_symmetry.space_group_name_H-M   'P 1'
#
loop_
_entity.id
_entity.type
_entity.pdbx_description
1 polymer ?
#
loop_
_entity_poly.entity_id
_entity_poly.type
_entity_poly.pdbx_seq_one_letter_code
_entity_poly.pdbx_strand_id
1 'polypeptide(L)'
;SPQQIFGTASKTYYPQVADIDPKRVFTVTIMPCTAKKYEADRPEMENDGLRNIDAVITTRELAKMIKDAKIDFAKLEDSEADPAMGEYTGAGAISGATGGVMEAA
;
A
#
# COMPACT_ATOMS: atom_id res chain seq x y z
N SER A 1 8.10 7.36 4.31
CA SER A 1 6.84 7.90 3.75
C SER A 1 5.68 6.98 4.14
N PRO A 2 4.40 7.36 3.94
CA PRO A 2 3.26 6.49 4.23
C PRO A 2 3.39 5.08 3.63
N GLN A 3 3.93 4.96 2.41
CA GLN A 3 4.24 3.67 1.79
C GLN A 3 5.18 2.81 2.65
N GLN A 4 6.35 3.34 3.03
CA GLN A 4 7.37 2.53 3.69
C GLN A 4 7.03 2.21 5.15
N ILE A 5 6.40 3.15 5.86
CA ILE A 5 5.98 2.89 7.24
C ILE A 5 4.86 1.84 7.29
N PHE A 6 3.94 1.86 6.32
CA PHE A 6 2.95 0.78 6.15
C PHE A 6 3.64 -0.55 5.83
N GLY A 7 4.62 -0.55 4.91
CA GLY A 7 5.40 -1.73 4.55
C GLY A 7 6.11 -2.36 5.75
N THR A 8 6.79 -1.56 6.57
CA THR A 8 7.40 -2.03 7.84
C THR A 8 6.35 -2.68 8.75
N ALA A 9 5.20 -2.02 8.97
CA ALA A 9 4.13 -2.55 9.81
C ALA A 9 3.55 -3.86 9.25
N SER A 10 3.44 -4.00 7.93
CA SER A 10 2.95 -5.22 7.27
C SER A 10 3.85 -6.44 7.51
N LYS A 11 5.13 -6.25 7.85
CA LYS A 11 6.08 -7.33 8.15
C LYS A 11 6.36 -7.52 9.65
N THR A 12 5.83 -6.63 10.49
CA THR A 12 6.11 -6.63 11.95
C THR A 12 4.83 -6.72 12.77
N TYR A 13 3.92 -5.77 12.60
CA TYR A 13 2.62 -5.72 13.28
C TYR A 13 1.62 -6.73 12.69
N TYR A 14 1.43 -6.70 11.36
CA TYR A 14 0.41 -7.55 10.71
C TYR A 14 0.60 -9.06 10.98
N PRO A 15 1.82 -9.62 10.94
CA PRO A 15 2.06 -11.03 11.24
C PRO A 15 1.62 -11.44 12.65
N GLN A 16 1.71 -10.53 13.63
CA GLN A 16 1.33 -10.79 15.02
C GLN A 16 -0.19 -10.85 15.19
N VAL A 17 -0.93 -10.01 14.46
CA VAL A 17 -2.41 -9.97 14.56
C VAL A 17 -3.08 -11.03 13.70
N ALA A 18 -2.46 -11.43 12.59
CA ALA A 18 -3.02 -12.40 11.64
C ALA A 18 -2.51 -13.83 11.83
N ASP A 19 -1.58 -14.07 12.76
CA ASP A 19 -0.93 -15.37 13.02
C ASP A 19 -0.33 -15.99 11.73
N ILE A 20 0.48 -15.20 11.03
CA ILE A 20 1.16 -15.61 9.79
C ILE A 20 2.66 -15.42 9.91
N ASP A 21 3.44 -16.24 9.21
CA ASP A 21 4.89 -16.04 9.10
C ASP A 21 5.17 -14.74 8.32
N PRO A 22 5.94 -13.76 8.87
CA PRO A 22 6.33 -12.54 8.16
C PRO A 22 6.94 -12.79 6.77
N LYS A 23 7.66 -13.91 6.58
CA LYS A 23 8.29 -14.28 5.30
C LYS A 23 7.28 -14.62 4.21
N ARG A 24 6.03 -14.91 4.59
CA ARG A 24 4.94 -15.21 3.66
C ARG A 24 4.13 -13.97 3.27
N VAL A 25 4.40 -12.83 3.90
CA VAL A 25 3.71 -11.57 3.58
C VAL A 25 4.37 -10.94 2.36
N PHE A 26 3.60 -10.79 1.29
CA PHE A 26 3.98 -10.05 0.10
C PHE A 26 3.13 -8.78 0.01
N THR A 27 3.77 -7.63 0.22
CA THR A 27 3.12 -6.33 0.32
C THR A 27 3.21 -5.60 -1.01
N VAL A 28 2.04 -5.37 -1.63
CA VAL A 28 1.91 -4.61 -2.88
C VAL A 28 1.27 -3.26 -2.59
N THR A 29 1.85 -2.18 -3.11
CA THR A 29 1.21 -0.86 -3.08
C THR A 29 0.82 -0.39 -4.46
N ILE A 30 -0.33 0.29 -4.52
CA ILE A 30 -0.81 0.96 -5.72
C ILE A 30 -0.55 2.45 -5.56
N MET A 31 0.25 3.03 -6.46
CA MET A 31 0.73 4.41 -6.32
C MET A 31 0.44 5.23 -7.58
N PRO A 32 0.03 6.51 -7.44
CA PRO A 32 -0.06 7.44 -8.57
C PRO A 32 1.32 7.97 -9.00
N CYS A 33 2.42 7.34 -8.59
CA CYS A 33 3.78 7.85 -8.76
C CYS A 33 4.74 6.73 -9.18
N THR A 34 5.53 6.97 -10.23
CA THR A 34 6.56 6.02 -10.68
C THR A 34 7.79 6.02 -9.79
N ALA A 35 8.14 7.17 -9.17
CA ALA A 35 9.28 7.26 -8.25
C ALA A 35 9.11 6.39 -6.99
N LYS A 36 7.87 6.00 -6.65
CA LYS A 36 7.60 5.06 -5.56
C LYS A 36 8.14 3.65 -5.81
N LYS A 37 8.31 3.24 -7.07
CA LYS A 37 9.01 2.00 -7.42
C LYS A 37 10.48 2.07 -6.96
N TYR A 38 11.16 3.17 -7.32
CA TYR A 38 12.53 3.42 -6.85
C TYR A 38 12.62 3.52 -5.32
N GLU A 39 11.68 4.20 -4.67
CA GLU A 39 11.64 4.25 -3.20
C GLU A 39 11.50 2.86 -2.57
N ALA A 40 10.67 1.99 -3.14
CA ALA A 40 10.50 0.61 -2.68
C ALA A 40 11.75 -0.25 -2.87
N ASP A 41 12.54 -0.02 -3.91
CA ASP A 41 13.72 -0.82 -4.28
C ASP A 41 15.03 -0.34 -3.63
N ARG A 42 14.98 0.72 -2.83
CA ARG A 42 16.16 1.20 -2.08
C ARG A 42 16.76 0.09 -1.21
N PRO A 43 18.10 -0.09 -1.20
CA PRO A 43 18.74 -1.15 -0.42
C PRO A 43 18.40 -1.09 1.07
N GLU A 44 18.26 0.11 1.63
CA GLU A 44 17.94 0.33 3.04
C GLU A 44 16.47 0.04 3.42
N MET A 45 15.58 -0.21 2.45
CA MET A 45 14.14 -0.40 2.69
C MET A 45 13.78 -1.87 2.98
N GLU A 46 14.42 -2.43 3.99
CA GLU A 46 14.19 -3.77 4.50
C GLU A 46 14.41 -3.86 6.01
N ASN A 47 13.72 -4.78 6.67
CA ASN A 47 13.91 -5.10 8.09
C ASN A 47 14.15 -6.61 8.20
N ASP A 48 15.23 -7.02 8.86
CA ASP A 48 15.60 -8.44 9.06
C ASP A 48 15.63 -9.27 7.75
N GLY A 49 16.11 -8.64 6.66
CA GLY A 49 16.16 -9.24 5.33
C GLY A 49 14.81 -9.36 4.63
N LEU A 50 13.74 -8.76 5.18
CA LEU A 50 12.42 -8.68 4.56
C LEU A 50 12.23 -7.29 3.96
N ARG A 51 11.96 -7.24 2.66
CA ARG A 51 11.58 -6.01 1.97
C ARG A 51 10.35 -5.41 2.65
N ASN A 52 10.39 -4.10 2.88
CA ASN A 52 9.24 -3.38 3.43
C ASN A 52 8.07 -3.41 2.46
N ILE A 53 8.35 -3.19 1.17
CA ILE A 53 7.40 -3.26 0.06
C ILE A 53 7.99 -4.17 -1.01
N ASP A 54 7.25 -5.19 -1.43
CA ASP A 54 7.72 -6.19 -2.37
C ASP A 54 7.39 -5.84 -3.83
N ALA A 55 6.31 -5.10 -4.06
CA ALA A 55 5.98 -4.57 -5.37
C ALA A 55 5.23 -3.24 -5.30
N VAL A 56 5.51 -2.38 -6.29
CA VAL A 56 4.76 -1.13 -6.50
C VAL A 56 4.21 -1.13 -7.93
N ILE A 57 2.90 -1.06 -8.04
CA ILE A 57 2.21 -0.87 -9.32
C ILE A 57 1.58 0.51 -9.39
N THR A 58 1.55 1.08 -10.59
CA THR A 58 0.92 2.37 -10.82
C THR A 58 -0.60 2.23 -10.93
N THR A 59 -1.32 3.33 -10.77
CA THR A 59 -2.77 3.38 -11.05
C THR A 59 -3.11 2.85 -12.44
N ARG A 60 -2.24 3.08 -13.45
CA ARG A 60 -2.42 2.57 -14.81
C ARG A 60 -2.24 1.06 -14.90
N GLU A 61 -1.27 0.49 -14.19
CA GLU A 61 -1.03 -0.96 -14.13
C GLU A 61 -2.21 -1.67 -13.44
N LEU A 62 -2.72 -1.12 -12.34
CA LEU A 62 -3.93 -1.63 -11.69
C LEU A 62 -5.15 -1.58 -12.63
N ALA A 63 -5.40 -0.43 -13.28
CA ALA A 63 -6.51 -0.30 -14.22
C ALA A 63 -6.42 -1.29 -15.39
N LYS A 64 -5.19 -1.59 -15.85
CA LYS A 64 -4.96 -2.64 -16.84
C LYS A 64 -5.26 -4.02 -16.27
N MET A 65 -4.80 -4.35 -15.07
CA MET A 65 -5.05 -5.65 -14.42
C MET A 65 -6.55 -5.92 -14.24
N ILE A 66 -7.33 -4.92 -13.80
CA ILE A 66 -8.79 -5.01 -13.66
C ILE A 66 -9.45 -5.32 -15.01
N LYS A 67 -9.04 -4.62 -16.09
CA LYS A 67 -9.56 -4.84 -17.46
C LYS A 67 -9.17 -6.20 -18.03
N ASP A 68 -7.94 -6.64 -17.79
CA ASP A 68 -7.43 -7.94 -18.24
C ASP A 68 -8.20 -9.09 -17.57
N ALA A 69 -8.57 -8.92 -16.29
CA ALA A 69 -9.41 -9.84 -15.53
C ALA A 69 -10.91 -9.80 -15.87
N LYS A 70 -11.34 -8.94 -16.82
CA LYS A 70 -12.74 -8.78 -17.27
C LYS A 70 -13.71 -8.37 -16.16
N ILE A 71 -13.22 -7.61 -15.17
CA ILE A 71 -14.06 -7.06 -14.10
C ILE A 71 -14.76 -5.80 -14.62
N ASP A 72 -16.09 -5.75 -14.52
CA ASP A 72 -16.89 -4.55 -14.82
C ASP A 72 -16.84 -3.58 -13.64
N PHE A 73 -15.72 -2.85 -13.54
CA PHE A 73 -15.44 -1.96 -12.41
C PHE A 73 -16.52 -0.90 -12.17
N ALA A 74 -17.23 -0.48 -13.23
CA ALA A 74 -18.29 0.53 -13.12
C ALA A 74 -19.58 0.04 -12.45
N LYS A 75 -19.71 -1.29 -12.25
CA LYS A 75 -20.90 -1.92 -11.66
C LYS A 75 -20.61 -2.72 -10.38
N LEU A 76 -19.41 -2.59 -9.83
CA LEU A 76 -19.10 -3.23 -8.56
C LEU A 76 -19.93 -2.60 -7.44
N GLU A 77 -20.37 -3.43 -6.51
CA GLU A 77 -20.93 -2.96 -5.25
C GLU A 77 -19.79 -2.47 -4.34
N ASP A 78 -20.11 -1.51 -3.47
CA ASP A 78 -19.15 -1.00 -2.50
C ASP A 78 -18.80 -2.06 -1.45
N SER A 79 -17.55 -2.05 -1.00
CA SER A 79 -17.06 -2.92 0.07
C SER A 79 -16.10 -2.15 0.98
N GLU A 80 -15.89 -2.65 2.19
CA GLU A 80 -15.00 -2.04 3.18
C GLU A 80 -13.59 -2.66 3.12
N ALA A 81 -12.59 -1.90 3.59
CA ALA A 81 -11.25 -2.42 3.79
C ALA A 81 -11.16 -3.21 5.11
N ASP A 82 -10.22 -4.14 5.20
CA ASP A 82 -9.94 -4.84 6.45
C ASP A 82 -9.43 -3.85 7.52
N PRO A 83 -10.02 -3.82 8.72
CA PRO A 83 -9.81 -2.73 9.67
C PRO A 83 -8.41 -2.72 10.30
N ALA A 84 -7.73 -3.88 10.37
CA ALA A 84 -6.44 -4.01 11.07
C ALA A 84 -5.37 -3.02 10.56
N MET A 85 -5.38 -2.70 9.27
CA MET A 85 -4.48 -1.70 8.67
C MET A 85 -5.18 -0.85 7.60
N GLY A 86 -6.52 -0.91 7.51
CA GLY A 86 -7.31 -0.25 6.46
C GLY A 86 -8.04 1.01 6.91
N GLU A 87 -8.21 1.25 8.21
CA GLU A 87 -8.84 2.47 8.72
C GLU A 87 -7.94 3.69 8.48
N TYR A 88 -8.55 4.81 8.05
CA TYR A 88 -7.86 6.07 7.84
C TYR A 88 -8.72 7.25 8.31
N THR A 89 -8.06 8.33 8.72
CA THR A 89 -8.73 9.58 9.12
C THR A 89 -8.85 10.53 7.93
N GLY A 90 -9.66 11.59 8.08
CA GLY A 90 -9.75 12.67 7.08
C GLY A 90 -8.40 13.32 6.77
N ALA A 91 -7.51 13.42 7.76
CA ALA A 91 -6.13 13.91 7.58
C ALA A 91 -5.31 12.99 6.67
N GLY A 92 -5.43 11.67 6.83
CA GLY A 92 -4.80 10.70 5.94
C GLY A 92 -5.32 10.81 4.50
N ALA A 93 -6.62 11.02 4.32
CA ALA A 93 -7.27 11.06 3.02
C ALA A 93 -6.77 12.22 2.12
N ILE A 94 -6.43 13.38 2.70
CA ILE A 94 -6.01 14.56 1.93
C ILE A 94 -4.52 14.57 1.56
N SER A 95 -3.73 13.60 2.02
CA SER A 95 -2.27 13.54 1.80
C SER A 95 -1.86 13.52 0.32
N GLY A 96 -2.76 13.17 -0.60
CA GLY A 96 -2.53 13.18 -2.05
C GLY A 96 -2.59 14.56 -2.71
N ALA A 97 -3.14 15.56 -2.04
CA ALA A 97 -3.22 16.93 -2.55
C ALA A 97 -2.00 17.77 -2.13
N THR A 98 -1.60 18.73 -2.97
CA THR A 98 -0.58 19.71 -2.56
C THR A 98 -1.07 20.50 -1.34
N GLY A 99 -0.20 20.64 -0.33
CA GLY A 99 -0.58 21.21 0.97
C GLY A 99 -1.31 20.24 1.92
N GLY A 100 -1.83 19.10 1.44
CA GLY A 100 -2.61 18.17 2.27
C GLY A 100 -1.80 17.52 3.40
N VAL A 101 -0.51 17.23 3.16
CA VAL A 101 0.39 16.75 4.22
C VAL A 101 0.62 17.81 5.31
N MET A 102 0.63 19.10 4.96
CA MET A 102 0.81 20.19 5.92
C MET A 102 -0.46 20.39 6.77
N GLU A 103 -1.63 20.35 6.14
CA GLU A 103 -2.91 20.48 6.83
C GLU A 103 -3.17 19.32 7.81
N ALA A 104 -2.62 18.13 7.50
CA ALA A 104 -2.73 16.94 8.32
C ALA A 104 -1.76 16.88 9.52
N ALA A 105 -0.72 17.72 9.55
CA ALA A 105 0.43 17.60 10.47
C ALA A 105 0.29 18.36 11.79
#